data_AF-A0A958I6R9-F1
#
_entry.id   AF-A0A958I6R9-F1
#
_cell.length_a   1.000
_cell.length_b   1.000
_cell.length_c   1.000
_cell.angle_alpha   90.00
_cell.angle_beta   90.00
_cell.angle_gamma   90.00
#
_symmetry.space_group_name_H-M   'P 1'
#
loop_
_entity.id
_entity.type
_entity.pdbx_description
1 polymer ?
#
loop_
_entity_poly.entity_id
_entity_poly.type
_entity_poly.pdbx_seq_one_letter_code
_entity_poly.pdbx_strand_id
1 'polypeptide(L)'
;MMKMVTKLCFWASLSALLMIGSAVAQTVTPVSAGDGTIQAAIDVAADGDILELVDDGGLYITSDTDKIIVNKKLTIRAAEGLAQMPVVRNTNAAASSARLFEIQAGGELFLQGLYLDGSIDGSTTAHAKNAVRSQDINTPADSIRFQLKIEDCVMRHFTEAIVKAHANTSADSIILRRSILDEA
;
A
#
# COMPACT_ATOMS: atom_id res chain seq x y z
N MET A 1 19.90 55.87 53.16
CA MET A 1 19.09 55.67 51.93
C MET A 1 20.02 55.77 50.74
N MET A 2 20.18 54.67 49.99
CA MET A 2 20.31 54.57 48.52
C MET A 2 21.14 53.32 48.17
N LYS A 3 20.49 52.33 47.55
CA LYS A 3 21.08 51.10 47.02
C LYS A 3 21.71 51.41 45.66
N MET A 4 22.88 50.86 45.35
CA MET A 4 23.36 50.75 43.97
C MET A 4 23.76 49.29 43.72
N VAL A 5 22.99 48.67 42.82
CA VAL A 5 23.17 47.31 42.32
C VAL A 5 23.84 47.45 40.96
N THR A 6 24.97 46.78 40.74
CA THR A 6 25.60 46.71 39.41
C THR A 6 25.65 45.26 38.97
N LYS A 7 24.75 44.90 38.05
CA LYS A 7 24.74 43.65 37.28
C LYS A 7 25.81 43.74 36.19
N LEU A 8 26.59 42.68 35.98
CA LEU A 8 27.39 42.52 34.76
C LEU A 8 27.09 41.17 34.11
N CYS A 9 26.90 41.24 32.80
CA CYS A 9 26.09 40.36 31.98
C CYS A 9 26.77 39.03 31.63
N PHE A 10 25.99 37.95 31.71
CA PHE A 10 26.23 36.66 31.08
C PHE A 10 26.06 36.81 29.55
N TRP A 11 27.09 36.48 28.77
CA TRP A 11 26.97 36.30 27.31
C TRP A 11 26.99 34.79 27.02
N ALA A 12 25.81 34.24 26.72
CA ALA A 12 25.67 32.90 26.14
C ALA A 12 25.19 33.07 24.70
N SER A 13 26.08 32.85 23.73
CA SER A 13 25.73 32.79 22.32
C SER A 13 25.05 31.45 22.03
N LEU A 14 23.72 31.46 21.91
CA LEU A 14 22.92 30.32 21.47
C LEU A 14 22.82 30.33 19.94
N SER A 15 23.70 29.61 19.26
CA SER A 15 23.56 29.33 17.83
C SER A 15 22.49 28.25 17.63
N ALA A 16 21.25 28.67 17.36
CA ALA A 16 20.18 27.77 16.95
C ALA A 16 20.35 27.41 15.48
N LEU A 17 20.88 26.21 15.21
CA LEU A 17 20.90 25.63 13.87
C LEU A 17 19.48 25.12 13.56
N LEU A 18 18.72 25.91 12.80
CA LEU A 18 17.38 25.55 12.35
C LEU A 18 17.52 24.49 11.24
N MET A 19 17.47 23.21 11.62
CA MET A 19 17.33 22.11 10.66
C MET A 19 15.91 22.16 10.09
N ILE A 20 15.73 22.86 8.97
CA ILE A 20 14.52 22.75 8.16
C ILE A 20 14.55 21.34 7.58
N GLY A 21 13.85 20.40 8.23
CA GLY A 21 13.60 19.09 7.64
C GLY A 21 12.80 19.29 6.36
N SER A 22 13.38 18.94 5.21
CA SER A 22 12.63 18.89 3.96
C SER A 22 11.52 17.86 4.10
N ALA A 23 10.27 18.31 4.18
CA ALA A 23 9.14 17.45 3.94
C ALA A 23 9.25 16.97 2.49
N VAL A 24 9.52 15.67 2.29
CA VAL A 24 9.43 15.08 0.95
C VAL A 24 7.97 15.24 0.53
N ALA A 25 7.74 16.01 -0.53
CA ALA A 25 6.41 16.16 -1.09
C ALA A 25 5.97 14.80 -1.62
N GLN A 26 4.78 14.34 -1.22
CA GLN A 26 4.16 13.14 -1.75
C GLN A 26 4.01 13.29 -3.27
N THR A 27 4.60 12.37 -4.03
CA THR A 27 4.50 12.38 -5.50
C THR A 27 3.31 11.53 -5.94
N VAL A 28 2.54 12.04 -6.91
CA VAL A 28 1.48 11.28 -7.59
C VAL A 28 2.05 10.80 -8.92
N THR A 29 2.16 9.49 -9.08
CA THR A 29 2.66 8.85 -10.31
C THR A 29 1.49 8.23 -11.06
N PRO A 30 1.15 8.69 -12.27
CA PRO A 30 0.14 8.04 -13.09
C PRO A 30 0.67 6.69 -13.60
N VAL A 31 -0.17 5.66 -13.55
CA VAL A 31 0.15 4.30 -13.97
C VAL A 31 -0.88 3.84 -14.99
N SER A 32 -0.44 3.59 -16.22
CA SER A 32 -1.27 2.97 -17.25
C SER A 32 -1.45 1.47 -16.99
N ALA A 33 -2.59 0.94 -17.43
CA ALA A 33 -2.93 -0.47 -17.40
C ALA A 33 -1.91 -1.30 -18.19
N GLY A 34 -1.76 -2.56 -17.77
CA GLY A 34 -0.78 -3.47 -18.33
C GLY A 34 -0.30 -4.50 -17.32
N ASP A 35 0.51 -5.43 -17.80
CA ASP A 35 1.13 -6.45 -16.97
C ASP A 35 2.38 -5.89 -16.28
N GLY A 36 2.48 -6.12 -14.97
CA GLY A 36 3.62 -5.68 -14.13
C GLY A 36 3.72 -4.17 -13.90
N THR A 37 2.79 -3.36 -14.43
CA THR A 37 2.91 -1.89 -14.38
C THR A 37 2.83 -1.33 -12.96
N ILE A 38 2.00 -1.92 -12.10
CA ILE A 38 1.93 -1.55 -10.68
C ILE A 38 3.27 -1.87 -9.98
N GLN A 39 3.83 -3.06 -10.17
CA GLN A 39 5.11 -3.42 -9.54
C GLN A 39 6.24 -2.51 -10.00
N ALA A 40 6.32 -2.23 -11.31
CA ALA A 40 7.32 -1.30 -11.86
C ALA A 40 7.20 0.12 -11.25
N ALA A 41 5.97 0.59 -11.01
CA ALA A 41 5.72 1.87 -10.35
C ALA A 41 6.11 1.84 -8.86
N ILE A 42 5.85 0.74 -8.15
CA ILE A 42 6.30 0.55 -6.76
C ILE A 42 7.83 0.60 -6.65
N ASP A 43 8.53 -0.01 -7.60
CA ASP A 43 10.00 -0.13 -7.56
C ASP A 43 10.68 1.25 -7.62
N VAL A 44 10.10 2.21 -8.34
CA VAL A 44 10.62 3.59 -8.45
C VAL A 44 10.01 4.57 -7.45
N ALA A 45 8.89 4.24 -6.82
CA ALA A 45 8.22 5.09 -5.85
C ALA A 45 9.02 5.29 -4.56
N ALA A 46 8.95 6.49 -4.00
CA ALA A 46 9.43 6.80 -2.67
C ALA A 46 8.41 6.38 -1.60
N ASP A 47 8.86 6.31 -0.34
CA ASP A 47 7.97 6.07 0.80
C ASP A 47 6.94 7.21 0.92
N GLY A 48 5.66 6.83 0.96
CA GLY A 48 4.53 7.74 1.07
C GLY A 48 3.89 8.16 -0.26
N ASP A 49 4.43 7.75 -1.40
CA ASP A 49 3.91 8.13 -2.72
C ASP A 49 2.52 7.56 -3.04
N ILE A 50 1.88 8.18 -4.04
CA ILE A 50 0.60 7.75 -4.61
C ILE A 50 0.85 7.21 -6.02
N LEU A 51 0.42 5.98 -6.26
CA LEU A 51 0.27 5.41 -7.59
C LEU A 51 -1.18 5.60 -8.02
N GLU A 52 -1.40 6.41 -9.05
CA GLU A 52 -2.72 6.73 -9.57
C GLU A 52 -2.99 5.94 -10.85
N LEU A 53 -3.95 5.02 -10.80
CA LEU A 53 -4.36 4.19 -11.93
C LEU A 53 -5.30 5.00 -12.82
N VAL A 54 -4.82 5.35 -14.03
CA VAL A 54 -5.45 6.40 -14.86
C VAL A 54 -6.36 5.90 -15.97
N ASP A 55 -6.38 4.59 -16.24
CA ASP A 55 -7.14 4.05 -17.37
C ASP A 55 -8.54 3.62 -16.93
N ASP A 56 -9.56 4.13 -17.64
CA ASP A 56 -10.98 3.87 -17.39
C ASP A 56 -11.33 2.38 -17.58
N GLY A 57 -11.62 1.68 -16.48
CA GLY A 57 -11.79 0.21 -16.49
C GLY A 57 -10.52 -0.55 -16.88
N GLY A 58 -9.34 0.09 -16.78
CA GLY A 58 -8.06 -0.48 -17.16
C GLY A 58 -7.73 -1.76 -16.39
N LEU A 59 -7.08 -2.71 -17.07
CA LEU A 59 -6.71 -4.00 -16.49
C LEU A 59 -5.22 -4.02 -16.11
N TYR A 60 -4.96 -4.08 -14.82
CA TYR A 60 -3.64 -4.09 -14.20
C TYR A 60 -3.32 -5.50 -13.74
N ILE A 61 -2.42 -6.16 -14.46
CA ILE A 61 -2.19 -7.59 -14.33
C ILE A 61 -0.84 -7.85 -13.66
N THR A 62 -0.76 -8.97 -12.95
CA THR A 62 0.49 -9.62 -12.58
C THR A 62 0.43 -11.07 -13.08
N SER A 63 1.21 -11.39 -14.11
CA SER A 63 1.18 -12.72 -14.75
C SER A 63 2.40 -13.60 -14.46
N ASP A 64 3.54 -13.01 -14.10
CA ASP A 64 4.84 -13.69 -13.98
C ASP A 64 5.24 -14.04 -12.54
N THR A 65 4.53 -13.49 -11.55
CA THR A 65 4.74 -13.72 -10.11
C THR A 65 3.42 -14.00 -9.39
N ASP A 66 3.50 -14.48 -8.16
CA ASP A 66 2.34 -14.83 -7.34
C ASP A 66 1.74 -13.64 -6.58
N LYS A 67 2.32 -12.43 -6.70
CA LYS A 67 1.92 -11.21 -5.98
C LYS A 67 2.56 -9.92 -6.51
N ILE A 68 1.95 -8.79 -6.17
CA ILE A 68 2.57 -7.46 -6.11
C ILE A 68 3.15 -7.26 -4.70
N ILE A 69 4.41 -6.87 -4.59
CA ILE A 69 5.12 -6.69 -3.31
C ILE A 69 5.02 -5.22 -2.85
N VAL A 70 4.56 -5.02 -1.61
CA VAL A 70 4.50 -3.71 -0.95
C VAL A 70 5.42 -3.73 0.27
N ASN A 71 6.57 -3.04 0.17
CA ASN A 71 7.61 -2.99 1.20
C ASN A 71 7.95 -1.56 1.67
N LYS A 72 7.09 -0.61 1.32
CA LYS A 72 7.14 0.80 1.69
C LYS A 72 5.72 1.33 1.84
N LYS A 73 5.54 2.53 2.40
CA LYS A 73 4.23 3.17 2.52
C LYS A 73 3.75 3.63 1.17
N LEU A 74 2.58 3.18 0.74
CA LEU A 74 2.02 3.54 -0.56
C LEU A 74 0.52 3.71 -0.52
N THR A 75 0.04 4.62 -1.35
CA THR A 75 -1.36 4.66 -1.78
C THR A 75 -1.44 4.19 -3.22
N ILE A 76 -2.36 3.29 -3.53
CA ILE A 76 -2.72 2.91 -4.90
C ILE A 76 -4.20 3.26 -5.07
N ARG A 77 -4.51 4.20 -5.96
CA ARG A 77 -5.87 4.71 -6.14
C ARG A 77 -6.28 4.79 -7.60
N ALA A 78 -7.57 4.72 -7.85
CA ALA A 78 -8.14 5.16 -9.13
C ALA A 78 -7.98 6.68 -9.31
N ALA A 79 -7.75 7.12 -10.55
CA ALA A 79 -7.88 8.52 -10.91
C ALA A 79 -9.33 9.00 -10.72
N GLU A 80 -9.50 10.29 -10.43
CA GLU A 80 -10.83 10.90 -10.32
C GLU A 80 -11.52 10.94 -11.69
N GLY A 81 -12.84 10.70 -11.71
CA GLY A 81 -13.66 10.84 -12.91
C GLY A 81 -13.68 9.62 -13.84
N LEU A 82 -13.04 8.51 -13.48
CA LEU A 82 -13.19 7.25 -14.21
C LEU A 82 -14.65 6.77 -14.14
N ALA A 83 -15.20 6.37 -15.28
CA ALA A 83 -16.53 5.81 -15.38
C ALA A 83 -16.58 4.37 -14.87
N GLN A 84 -15.48 3.63 -14.99
CA GLN A 84 -15.30 2.26 -14.53
C GLN A 84 -14.07 2.16 -13.63
N MET A 85 -14.18 1.40 -12.53
CA MET A 85 -13.06 1.17 -11.63
C MET A 85 -11.93 0.43 -12.35
N PRO A 86 -10.66 0.86 -12.17
CA PRO A 86 -9.49 0.06 -12.54
C PRO A 86 -9.56 -1.34 -11.92
N VAL A 87 -9.27 -2.36 -12.72
CA VAL A 87 -9.29 -3.76 -12.31
C VAL A 87 -7.88 -4.23 -12.02
N VAL A 88 -7.62 -4.70 -10.80
CA VAL A 88 -6.35 -5.31 -10.41
C VAL A 88 -6.53 -6.82 -10.31
N ARG A 89 -5.66 -7.58 -10.99
CA ARG A 89 -5.77 -9.04 -11.08
C ARG A 89 -4.41 -9.73 -11.08
N ASN A 90 -4.35 -10.90 -10.45
CA ASN A 90 -3.25 -11.83 -10.63
C ASN A 90 -3.71 -12.94 -11.59
N THR A 91 -3.07 -13.04 -12.76
CA THR A 91 -3.42 -14.04 -13.78
C THR A 91 -2.41 -15.18 -13.86
N ASN A 92 -1.48 -15.27 -12.91
CA ASN A 92 -0.49 -16.34 -12.88
C ASN A 92 -1.14 -17.68 -12.50
N ALA A 93 -1.57 -18.45 -13.50
CA ALA A 93 -2.17 -19.76 -13.30
C ALA A 93 -1.22 -20.82 -12.70
N ALA A 94 0.10 -20.58 -12.75
CA ALA A 94 1.08 -21.49 -12.15
C ALA A 94 1.31 -21.22 -10.66
N ALA A 95 0.82 -20.10 -10.12
CA ALA A 95 1.02 -19.73 -8.71
C ALA A 95 0.14 -20.59 -7.78
N SER A 96 0.78 -21.44 -6.97
CA SER A 96 0.12 -22.26 -5.94
C SER A 96 -0.43 -21.44 -4.75
N SER A 97 -0.09 -20.15 -4.70
CA SER A 97 -0.45 -19.24 -3.61
C SER A 97 -0.73 -17.82 -4.12
N ALA A 98 -1.40 -17.70 -5.26
CA ALA A 98 -1.72 -16.43 -5.89
C ALA A 98 -2.45 -15.47 -4.93
N ARG A 99 -2.03 -14.21 -4.93
CA ARG A 99 -2.66 -13.08 -4.23
C ARG A 99 -2.44 -11.82 -5.06
N LEU A 100 -3.24 -10.78 -4.84
CA LEU A 100 -2.99 -9.52 -5.54
C LEU A 100 -1.81 -8.80 -4.89
N PHE A 101 -1.90 -8.51 -3.59
CA PHE A 101 -0.86 -7.77 -2.85
C PHE A 101 -0.29 -8.58 -1.69
N GLU A 102 1.02 -8.47 -1.48
CA GLU A 102 1.71 -8.89 -0.27
C GLU A 102 2.39 -7.71 0.43
N ILE A 103 2.00 -7.45 1.67
CA ILE A 103 2.66 -6.46 2.53
C ILE A 103 3.83 -7.12 3.25
N GLN A 104 5.03 -6.61 2.99
CA GLN A 104 6.29 -7.06 3.59
C GLN A 104 6.83 -6.01 4.58
N ALA A 105 8.00 -6.28 5.17
CA ALA A 105 8.68 -5.33 6.06
C ALA A 105 8.75 -3.91 5.46
N GLY A 106 8.35 -2.90 6.24
CA GLY A 106 8.28 -1.50 5.79
C GLY A 106 7.00 -1.12 5.04
N GLY A 107 6.15 -2.09 4.68
CA GLY A 107 4.93 -1.86 3.92
C GLY A 107 3.77 -1.30 4.75
N GLU A 108 3.15 -0.24 4.23
CA GLU A 108 1.81 0.21 4.61
C GLU A 108 1.03 0.44 3.32
N LEU A 109 -0.19 -0.08 3.24
CA LEU A 109 -0.95 -0.05 1.99
C LEU A 109 -2.29 0.66 2.17
N PHE A 110 -2.54 1.65 1.33
CA PHE A 110 -3.86 2.22 1.13
C PHE A 110 -4.35 1.95 -0.29
N LEU A 111 -5.43 1.19 -0.43
CA LEU A 111 -6.14 0.96 -1.69
C LEU A 111 -7.41 1.81 -1.75
N GLN A 112 -7.63 2.52 -2.86
CA GLN A 112 -8.81 3.38 -3.01
C GLN A 112 -9.45 3.31 -4.39
N GLY A 113 -10.76 3.05 -4.45
CA GLY A 113 -11.52 3.13 -5.70
C GLY A 113 -11.23 2.01 -6.71
N LEU A 114 -10.78 0.85 -6.25
CA LEU A 114 -10.30 -0.24 -7.11
C LEU A 114 -11.28 -1.42 -7.16
N TYR A 115 -11.32 -2.09 -8.31
CA TYR A 115 -11.91 -3.42 -8.43
C TYR A 115 -10.81 -4.48 -8.30
N LEU A 116 -10.77 -5.16 -7.15
CA LEU A 116 -9.83 -6.21 -6.83
C LEU A 116 -10.43 -7.56 -7.22
N ASP A 117 -9.97 -8.11 -8.33
CA ASP A 117 -10.51 -9.34 -8.91
C ASP A 117 -9.54 -10.51 -8.70
N GLY A 118 -9.98 -11.51 -7.94
CA GLY A 118 -9.20 -12.71 -7.74
C GLY A 118 -9.29 -13.71 -8.89
N SER A 119 -10.15 -13.55 -9.91
CA SER A 119 -10.20 -14.48 -11.03
C SER A 119 -8.86 -14.60 -11.77
N ILE A 120 -8.35 -15.82 -11.91
CA ILE A 120 -7.11 -16.10 -12.64
C ILE A 120 -7.46 -16.22 -14.12
N ASP A 121 -6.84 -15.38 -14.97
CA ASP A 121 -7.10 -15.34 -16.42
C ASP A 121 -8.59 -15.13 -16.78
N GLY A 122 -9.33 -14.41 -15.92
CA GLY A 122 -10.78 -14.21 -16.09
C GLY A 122 -11.60 -15.51 -15.91
N SER A 123 -11.00 -16.55 -15.35
CA SER A 123 -11.65 -17.83 -15.06
C SER A 123 -12.77 -17.69 -14.04
N THR A 124 -13.83 -18.48 -14.19
CA THR A 124 -14.88 -18.63 -13.19
C THR A 124 -14.56 -19.69 -12.14
N THR A 125 -13.47 -20.46 -12.30
CA THR A 125 -13.14 -21.61 -11.45
C THR A 125 -11.76 -21.55 -10.81
N ALA A 126 -10.83 -20.79 -11.40
CA ALA A 126 -9.50 -20.59 -10.86
C ALA A 126 -9.38 -19.17 -10.30
N HIS A 127 -9.07 -19.06 -9.02
CA HIS A 127 -9.14 -17.81 -8.25
C HIS A 127 -7.93 -17.68 -7.32
N ALA A 128 -7.42 -16.46 -7.17
CA ALA A 128 -6.42 -16.10 -6.19
C ALA A 128 -6.94 -16.36 -4.77
N LYS A 129 -6.03 -16.60 -3.83
CA LYS A 129 -6.39 -16.89 -2.44
C LYS A 129 -6.85 -15.64 -1.70
N ASN A 130 -6.16 -14.52 -1.90
CA ASN A 130 -6.33 -13.32 -1.10
C ASN A 130 -6.20 -12.05 -1.97
N ALA A 131 -6.95 -11.01 -1.63
CA ALA A 131 -6.72 -9.67 -2.19
C ALA A 131 -5.44 -9.08 -1.59
N VAL A 132 -5.33 -9.12 -0.27
CA VAL A 132 -4.15 -8.63 0.46
C VAL A 132 -3.70 -9.67 1.49
N ARG A 133 -2.40 -9.93 1.53
CA ARG A 133 -1.80 -10.83 2.51
C ARG A 133 -0.59 -10.18 3.15
N SER A 134 -0.32 -10.41 4.43
CA SER A 134 1.01 -10.10 4.99
C SER A 134 2.01 -11.22 4.66
N GLN A 135 3.30 -10.87 4.64
CA GLN A 135 4.38 -11.81 4.38
C GLN A 135 4.32 -13.04 5.31
N ASP A 136 4.65 -14.21 4.77
CA ASP A 136 4.81 -15.42 5.57
C ASP A 136 6.17 -15.37 6.29
N ILE A 137 6.14 -15.23 7.61
CA ILE A 137 7.34 -15.06 8.44
C ILE A 137 7.51 -16.27 9.35
N ASN A 138 8.61 -17.01 9.15
CA ASN A 138 8.86 -18.28 9.83
C ASN A 138 9.46 -18.14 11.22
N THR A 139 10.01 -16.96 11.57
CA THR A 139 10.64 -16.75 12.89
C THR A 139 10.09 -15.49 13.58
N PRO A 140 9.87 -15.54 14.91
CA PRO A 140 9.45 -14.34 15.65
C PRO A 140 10.46 -13.18 15.60
N ALA A 141 11.74 -13.46 15.35
CA ALA A 141 12.80 -12.43 15.28
C ALA A 141 12.61 -11.50 14.07
N ASP A 142 11.96 -11.99 13.01
CA ASP A 142 11.72 -11.26 11.78
C ASP A 142 10.33 -10.61 11.77
N SER A 143 9.61 -10.58 12.90
CA SER A 143 8.23 -10.13 12.95
C SER A 143 8.06 -8.70 12.43
N ILE A 144 7.01 -8.49 11.61
CA ILE A 144 6.70 -7.18 11.05
C ILE A 144 5.38 -6.64 11.60
N ARG A 145 5.28 -5.31 11.62
CA ARG A 145 4.02 -4.59 11.81
C ARG A 145 3.58 -3.98 10.49
N PHE A 146 2.28 -3.90 10.25
CA PHE A 146 1.75 -3.31 9.02
C PHE A 146 0.46 -2.53 9.24
N GLN A 147 0.13 -1.67 8.29
CA GLN A 147 -1.15 -0.99 8.21
C GLN A 147 -1.82 -1.27 6.87
N LEU A 148 -3.13 -1.46 6.89
CA LEU A 148 -3.93 -1.64 5.70
C LEU A 148 -5.18 -0.77 5.76
N LYS A 149 -5.40 0.01 4.70
CA LYS A 149 -6.63 0.73 4.45
C LYS A 149 -7.17 0.33 3.08
N ILE A 150 -8.47 0.05 3.00
CA ILE A 150 -9.18 -0.24 1.76
C ILE A 150 -10.45 0.58 1.79
N GLU A 151 -10.55 1.57 0.91
CA GLU A 151 -11.72 2.46 0.83
C GLU A 151 -12.32 2.50 -0.57
N ASP A 152 -13.65 2.46 -0.66
CA ASP A 152 -14.38 2.58 -1.93
C ASP A 152 -13.99 1.52 -2.98
N CYS A 153 -13.58 0.33 -2.52
CA CYS A 153 -13.17 -0.77 -3.40
C CYS A 153 -14.25 -1.86 -3.51
N VAL A 154 -14.18 -2.63 -4.59
CA VAL A 154 -14.93 -3.88 -4.76
C VAL A 154 -13.93 -5.03 -4.74
N MET A 155 -14.21 -6.09 -3.97
CA MET A 155 -13.37 -7.30 -3.88
C MET A 155 -14.23 -8.52 -4.17
N ARG A 156 -13.82 -9.34 -5.15
CA ARG A 156 -14.52 -10.55 -5.56
C ARG A 156 -13.57 -11.65 -6.02
N HIS A 157 -14.09 -12.88 -6.00
CA HIS A 157 -13.50 -14.07 -6.59
C HIS A 157 -12.20 -14.49 -5.89
N PHE A 158 -12.22 -14.60 -4.57
CA PHE A 158 -11.10 -15.11 -3.78
C PHE A 158 -11.44 -16.47 -3.15
N THR A 159 -10.46 -17.40 -3.15
CA THR A 159 -10.66 -18.76 -2.61
C THR A 159 -10.46 -18.88 -1.10
N GLU A 160 -9.83 -17.88 -0.46
CA GLU A 160 -9.64 -17.82 0.99
C GLU A 160 -10.09 -16.45 1.53
N ALA A 161 -9.53 -16.01 2.67
CA ALA A 161 -9.81 -14.70 3.22
C ALA A 161 -9.35 -13.57 2.27
N ILE A 162 -10.19 -12.56 2.05
CA ILE A 162 -9.84 -11.38 1.25
C ILE A 162 -8.60 -10.68 1.82
N VAL A 163 -8.54 -10.52 3.15
CA VAL A 163 -7.38 -10.00 3.89
C VAL A 163 -6.87 -11.08 4.83
N LYS A 164 -5.59 -11.44 4.72
CA LYS A 164 -4.97 -12.49 5.55
C LYS A 164 -3.68 -12.00 6.21
N ALA A 165 -3.64 -12.02 7.54
CA ALA A 165 -2.42 -11.83 8.32
C ALA A 165 -1.77 -13.19 8.63
N HIS A 166 -0.52 -13.38 8.23
CA HIS A 166 0.28 -14.56 8.55
C HIS A 166 0.88 -14.51 9.97
N ALA A 167 1.34 -15.67 10.44
CA ALA A 167 2.06 -15.79 11.71
C ALA A 167 3.25 -14.82 11.75
N ASN A 168 3.59 -14.33 12.94
CA ASN A 168 4.66 -13.35 13.17
C ASN A 168 4.46 -12.01 12.42
N THR A 169 3.23 -11.71 12.01
CA THR A 169 2.85 -10.36 11.55
C THR A 169 1.79 -9.78 12.47
N SER A 170 1.79 -8.46 12.64
CA SER A 170 0.81 -7.76 13.47
C SER A 170 0.29 -6.52 12.75
N ALA A 171 -1.02 -6.44 12.55
CA ALA A 171 -1.60 -5.23 12.00
C ALA A 171 -1.73 -4.17 13.10
N ASP A 172 -1.19 -2.98 12.87
CA ASP A 172 -1.48 -1.80 13.69
C ASP A 172 -2.90 -1.30 13.45
N SER A 173 -3.33 -1.35 12.18
CA SER A 173 -4.72 -1.13 11.82
C SER A 173 -5.06 -1.87 10.52
N ILE A 174 -6.30 -2.34 10.46
CA ILE A 174 -6.97 -2.78 9.23
C ILE A 174 -8.27 -2.01 9.16
N ILE A 175 -8.43 -1.19 8.13
CA ILE A 175 -9.60 -0.33 7.93
C ILE A 175 -10.22 -0.67 6.59
N LEU A 176 -11.46 -1.15 6.60
CA LEU A 176 -12.28 -1.32 5.41
C LEU A 176 -13.48 -0.37 5.50
N ARG A 177 -13.66 0.53 4.53
CA ARG A 177 -14.76 1.50 4.53
C ARG A 177 -15.37 1.63 3.14
N ARG A 178 -16.70 1.68 3.08
CA ARG A 178 -17.45 1.88 1.84
C ARG A 178 -17.06 0.90 0.71
N SER A 179 -16.60 -0.29 1.10
CA SER A 179 -16.15 -1.32 0.18
C SER A 179 -17.17 -2.45 0.13
N ILE A 180 -17.23 -3.13 -1.01
CA ILE A 180 -18.09 -4.29 -1.25
C ILE A 180 -17.22 -5.53 -1.26
N LEU A 181 -17.58 -6.52 -0.43
CA LEU A 181 -17.01 -7.86 -0.44
C LEU A 181 -18.11 -8.77 -0.96
N ASP A 182 -17.91 -9.38 -2.11
CA ASP A 182 -18.93 -10.18 -2.78
C ASP A 182 -18.30 -11.47 -3.32
N GLU A 183 -18.33 -12.49 -2.47
CA GLU A 183 -17.88 -13.85 -2.76
C GLU A 183 -19.14 -14.70 -2.99
N ALA A 184 -19.59 -14.78 -4.23
CA ALA A 184 -20.72 -15.58 -4.68
C ALA A 184 -20.26 -16.78 -5.53
#